data_AF-A0A0B6Y817-F1
#
_entry.id   AF-A0A0B6Y817-F1
#
_cell.length_a   1.000
_cell.length_b   1.000
_cell.length_c   1.000
_cell.angle_alpha   90.00
_cell.angle_beta   90.00
_cell.angle_gamma   90.00
#
_symmetry.space_group_name_H-M   'P 1'
#
loop_
_entity.id
_entity.type
_entity.pdbx_description
1 polymer ?
#
loop_
_entity_poly.entity_id
_entity_poly.type
_entity_poly.pdbx_seq_one_letter_code
_entity_poly.pdbx_strand_id
1 'polypeptide(L)' 'ANLNDQDNEGNTALIHAVCRGCSKNVSILLQSAKNKNDFVNVQNRVGVTALMYAVMKRDLEIIKELIINHGADVNI' A
#
# COMPACT_ATOMS: atom_id res chain seq x y z
N ALA A 1 -14.32 7.98 -5.25
CA ALA A 1 -13.65 7.00 -4.37
C ALA A 1 -12.49 7.70 -3.68
N ASN A 2 -12.41 7.60 -2.36
CA ASN A 2 -11.25 8.01 -1.58
C ASN A 2 -10.19 6.91 -1.65
N LEU A 3 -8.91 7.27 -1.57
CA LEU A 3 -7.82 6.30 -1.59
C LEU A 3 -7.91 5.32 -0.41
N ASN A 4 -8.39 5.80 0.74
CA ASN A 4 -8.58 4.99 1.95
C ASN A 4 -9.90 4.21 1.97
N ASP A 5 -10.71 4.23 0.90
CA ASP A 5 -11.90 3.39 0.85
C ASP A 5 -11.48 1.92 0.95
N GLN A 6 -12.13 1.19 1.85
CA GLN A 6 -11.87 -0.22 2.12
C GLN A 6 -13.02 -1.08 1.59
N ASP A 7 -12.68 -2.25 1.06
CA ASP A 7 -13.67 -3.26 0.74
C ASP A 7 -14.19 -4.00 1.99
N ASN A 8 -14.98 -5.05 1.78
CA ASN A 8 -15.55 -5.86 2.85
C ASN A 8 -14.51 -6.62 3.69
N GLU A 9 -13.24 -6.67 3.27
CA GLU A 9 -12.14 -7.29 4.00
C GLU A 9 -11.23 -6.25 4.66
N GLY A 10 -11.51 -4.95 4.48
CA GLY A 10 -10.63 -3.87 4.94
C GLY A 10 -9.50 -3.56 3.96
N ASN A 11 -9.45 -4.18 2.77
CA ASN A 11 -8.37 -3.93 1.84
C ASN A 11 -8.61 -2.61 1.10
N THR A 12 -7.59 -1.76 1.05
CA THR A 12 -7.57 -0.58 0.18
C THR A 12 -7.19 -0.97 -1.25
N ALA A 13 -7.39 -0.04 -2.18
CA ALA A 13 -6.92 -0.21 -3.55
C ALA A 13 -5.41 -0.49 -3.63
N LEU A 14 -4.60 0.08 -2.73
CA LEU A 14 -3.15 -0.16 -2.68
C LEU A 14 -2.81 -1.57 -2.23
N ILE A 15 -3.48 -2.08 -1.18
CA ILE A 15 -3.29 -3.46 -0.72
C ILE A 15 -3.54 -4.44 -1.88
N HIS A 16 -4.63 -4.25 -2.62
CA HIS A 16 -4.94 -5.06 -3.80
C HIS A 16 -3.88 -4.94 -4.91
N ALA A 17 -3.44 -3.72 -5.22
CA ALA A 17 -2.46 -3.49 -6.28
C ALA A 17 -1.11 -4.15 -5.98
N VAL A 18 -0.64 -4.06 -4.72
CA VAL A 18 0.58 -4.72 -4.27
C VAL A 18 0.41 -6.24 -4.24
N CYS A 19 -0.70 -6.74 -3.70
CA CYS A 19 -0.96 -8.19 -3.64
C CYS A 19 -0.97 -8.83 -5.04
N ARG A 20 -1.49 -8.13 -6.05
CA ARG A 20 -1.51 -8.58 -7.45
C ARG A 20 -0.20 -8.38 -8.19
N GLY A 21 0.81 -7.73 -7.59
CA GLY A 21 2.10 -7.45 -8.23
C GLY A 21 1.98 -6.50 -9.43
N CYS A 22 0.98 -5.62 -9.43
CA CYS A 22 0.75 -4.72 -10.56
C CYS A 22 1.47 -3.39 -10.33
N SER A 23 2.78 -3.34 -10.60
CA SER A 23 3.63 -2.18 -10.33
C SER A 23 3.07 -0.88 -10.95
N LYS A 24 2.49 -0.95 -12.15
CA LYS A 24 1.84 0.20 -12.79
C LYS A 24 0.69 0.76 -11.96
N ASN A 25 -0.17 -0.09 -11.41
CA ASN A 25 -1.29 0.36 -10.58
C ASN A 25 -0.78 0.91 -9.24
N VAL A 26 0.25 0.28 -8.66
CA VAL A 26 0.92 0.78 -7.46
C VAL A 26 1.45 2.20 -7.70
N SER A 27 2.19 2.43 -8.78
CA SER A 27 2.71 3.76 -9.12
C SER A 27 1.60 4.80 -9.32
N ILE A 28 0.50 4.46 -10.02
CA ILE A 28 -0.62 5.37 -10.24
C ILE A 28 -1.28 5.77 -8.91
N LEU A 29 -1.51 4.80 -8.02
CA LEU A 29 -2.14 5.04 -6.72
C LEU A 29 -1.25 5.90 -5.82
N LEU A 30 0.06 5.61 -5.78
CA LEU A 30 1.03 6.36 -4.99
C LEU A 30 1.21 7.80 -5.50
N GLN A 31 1.28 8.01 -6.82
CA GLN A 31 1.31 9.36 -7.40
C GLN A 31 0.05 10.17 -7.09
N SER A 32 -1.10 9.51 -6.98
CA SER A 32 -2.37 10.14 -6.58
C SER A 32 -2.40 10.50 -5.09
N ALA A 33 -1.50 9.92 -4.29
CA ALA A 33 -1.45 10.04 -2.83
C ALA A 33 -0.46 11.10 -2.32
N LYS A 34 0.18 11.91 -3.17
CA LYS A 34 1.32 12.82 -2.87
C LYS A 34 1.24 13.71 -1.61
N ASN A 35 0.08 13.84 -0.95
CA ASN A 35 -0.10 14.60 0.29
C ASN A 35 -0.79 13.81 1.43
N LYS A 36 -0.94 12.48 1.30
CA LYS A 36 -1.67 11.63 2.26
C LYS A 36 -0.81 10.43 2.67
N ASN A 37 0.12 10.66 3.58
CA ASN A 37 1.00 9.61 4.10
C ASN A 37 0.21 8.49 4.82
N ASP A 38 -0.98 8.79 5.36
CA ASP A 38 -1.79 7.79 6.05
C ASP A 38 -2.31 6.67 5.12
N PHE A 39 -2.38 6.91 3.80
CA PHE A 39 -2.92 5.94 2.84
C PHE A 39 -2.10 4.66 2.75
N VAL A 40 -0.77 4.74 2.89
CA VAL A 40 0.12 3.57 2.79
C VAL A 40 0.09 2.70 4.05
N ASN A 41 -0.40 3.25 5.15
CA ASN A 41 -0.41 2.63 6.49
C ASN A 41 -1.79 2.05 6.87
N VAL A 42 -2.78 2.11 5.97
CA VAL A 42 -4.09 1.50 6.24
C VAL A 42 -3.93 -0.01 6.37
N GLN A 43 -4.40 -0.55 7.48
CA GLN A 43 -4.48 -1.98 7.74
C GLN A 43 -5.84 -2.53 7.29
N ASN A 44 -5.83 -3.74 6.73
CA ASN A 44 -7.07 -4.50 6.55
C ASN A 44 -7.59 -5.07 7.88
N ARG A 45 -8.70 -5.82 7.84
CA ARG A 45 -9.35 -6.35 9.06
C ARG A 45 -8.48 -7.31 9.88
N VAL A 46 -7.39 -7.83 9.31
CA VAL A 46 -6.43 -8.71 9.99
C VAL A 46 -5.11 -8.01 10.32
N GLY A 47 -5.04 -6.68 10.20
CA GLY A 47 -3.86 -5.89 10.55
C GLY A 47 -2.81 -5.78 9.43
N VAL A 48 -3.11 -6.23 8.20
CA VAL A 48 -2.12 -6.28 7.13
C VAL A 48 -2.11 -4.99 6.30
N THR A 49 -0.92 -4.41 6.11
CA THR A 49 -0.70 -3.23 5.26
C THR A 49 -0.20 -3.61 3.86
N ALA A 50 -0.17 -2.63 2.95
CA ALA A 50 0.43 -2.81 1.63
C ALA A 50 1.92 -3.17 1.71
N LEU A 51 2.66 -2.59 2.68
CA LEU A 51 4.08 -2.87 2.88
C LEU A 51 4.31 -4.33 3.27
N MET A 52 3.50 -4.89 4.17
CA MET A 52 3.61 -6.30 4.56
C MET A 52 3.45 -7.24 3.36
N TYR A 53 2.49 -6.98 2.46
CA TYR A 53 2.36 -7.76 1.23
C TYR A 53 3.58 -7.62 0.31
N ALA A 54 4.14 -6.42 0.16
CA ALA A 54 5.33 -6.20 -0.64
C ALA A 54 6.52 -7.02 -0.10
N VAL A 55 6.69 -7.05 1.23
CA VAL A 55 7.70 -7.87 1.92
C VAL A 55 7.47 -9.37 1.69
N MET A 56 6.24 -9.86 1.85
CA MET A 56 5.90 -11.27 1.59
C MET A 56 6.19 -11.69 0.15
N LYS A 57 5.99 -10.78 -0.81
CA LYS A 57 6.28 -10.99 -2.23
C LYS A 57 7.76 -10.80 -2.58
N ARG A 58 8.57 -10.28 -1.65
CA ARG A 58 9.98 -9.91 -1.85
C ARG A 58 10.17 -8.88 -2.98
N ASP A 59 9.19 -8.00 -3.17
CA ASP A 59 9.23 -6.94 -4.19
C ASP A 59 9.99 -5.72 -3.65
N LEU A 60 11.31 -5.74 -3.84
CA LEU A 60 12.21 -4.70 -3.32
C LEU A 60 11.92 -3.31 -3.91
N GLU A 61 11.39 -3.22 -5.12
CA GLU A 61 11.05 -1.92 -5.72
C GLU A 61 9.86 -1.30 -5.02
N ILE A 62 8.78 -2.06 -4.81
CA ILE A 62 7.61 -1.58 -4.07
C ILE A 62 7.95 -1.29 -2.62
N ILE A 63 8.77 -2.12 -1.96
CA ILE A 63 9.20 -1.89 -0.58
C ILE A 63 9.91 -0.53 -0.46
N LYS A 64 10.88 -0.27 -1.35
CA LYS A 64 11.60 1.01 -1.36
C LYS A 64 10.68 2.18 -1.65
N GLU A 65 9.78 2.04 -2.61
CA GLU A 65 8.83 3.08 -2.98
C GLU A 65 7.89 3.46 -1.82
N LEU A 66 7.39 2.46 -1.09
CA LEU A 66 6.52 2.67 0.06
C LEU A 66 7.25 3.31 1.24
N ILE A 67 8.46 2.84 1.57
CA ILE A 67 9.21 3.32 2.73
C ILE A 67 9.86 4.68 2.45
N ILE A 68 10.62 4.80 1.36
CA ILE A 68 11.50 5.96 1.11
C ILE A 68 10.69 7.14 0.58
N ASN A 69 9.79 6.89 -0.37
CA ASN A 69 9.08 7.97 -1.08
C ASN A 69 7.72 8.31 -0.45
N HIS A 70 7.12 7.38 0.30
CA HIS A 70 5.77 7.56 0.87
C HIS A 70 5.69 7.37 2.39
N GLY A 71 6.80 7.08 3.07
CA GLY A 71 6.87 7.05 4.53
C GLY A 71 6.02 5.96 5.19
N ALA A 72 5.89 4.79 4.55
CA ALA A 72 5.21 3.65 5.16
C ALA A 72 5.89 3.25 6.48
N ASP A 73 5.08 3.07 7.53
CA ASP A 73 5.56 2.67 8.85
C ASP A 73 5.90 1.17 8.84
N VAL A 74 7.10 0.86 9.31
CA VAL A 74 7.64 -0.51 9.38
C VAL A 74 7.30 -1.23 10.69
N ASN A 75 6.68 -0.52 11.65
CA ASN A 75 6.41 -1.02 13.00
C ASN A 75 4.93 -1.29 13.28
N ILE A 76 4.06 -1.14 12.29
CA ILE A 76 2.62 -1.44 12.36
C ILE A 76 2.29 -2.72 11.61
#